data_AF-A0A918ZII4-F1
#
_entry.id   AF-A0A918ZII4-F1
#
_cell.length_a   1.000
_cell.length_b   1.000
_cell.length_c   1.000
_cell.angle_alpha   90.00
_cell.angle_beta   90.00
_cell.angle_gamma   90.00
#
_symmetry.space_group_name_H-M   'P 1'
#
loop_
_entity.id
_entity.type
_entity.pdbx_description
1 polymer ?
#
loop_
_entity_poly.entity_id
_entity_poly.type
_entity_poly.pdbx_seq_one_letter_code
_entity_poly.pdbx_strand_id
1 'polypeptide(L)'
;MKIAGRTLICAVTPVALAGLVMPLALASPAAAAAGSTISRVGSFVNYGAAPGATNQVNVTTAPGGVLTVTDMATIAAGPGCRQVNATTVTCGQAAGVSYFNANLGDMGDSFTAPAATFRVVLDAGTGNDSVTTGGANDVINVSDGLPDTVNCGGGNGDIVNGDSHDTFTGCELHNP
;
A
#
# COMPACT_ATOMS: atom_id res chain seq x y z
N MET A 1 -65.19 26.41 71.39
CA MET A 1 -64.11 27.39 71.62
C MET A 1 -62.90 26.99 70.80
N LYS A 2 -62.28 27.98 70.14
CA LYS A 2 -60.91 28.03 69.57
C LYS A 2 -60.55 27.22 68.31
N ILE A 3 -60.22 28.03 67.30
CA ILE A 3 -59.51 27.83 66.03
C ILE A 3 -58.08 27.32 66.27
N ALA A 4 -57.54 26.48 65.37
CA ALA A 4 -56.16 26.59 64.85
C ALA A 4 -55.93 25.60 63.69
N GLY A 5 -55.71 26.13 62.49
CA GLY A 5 -55.17 25.37 61.35
C GLY A 5 -53.65 25.20 61.43
N ARG A 6 -53.10 24.29 60.61
CA ARG A 6 -51.72 24.36 60.09
C ARG A 6 -51.46 23.34 58.97
N THR A 7 -51.29 23.93 57.78
CA THR A 7 -50.22 23.71 56.78
C THR A 7 -50.00 22.30 56.19
N LEU A 8 -50.31 22.21 54.90
CA LEU A 8 -49.90 21.15 53.97
C LEU A 8 -48.37 21.08 53.83
N ILE A 9 -47.84 19.86 53.78
CA ILE A 9 -46.50 19.54 53.26
C ILE A 9 -46.68 18.43 52.21
N CYS A 10 -46.42 18.76 50.94
CA CYS A 10 -46.32 17.79 49.86
C CYS A 10 -45.05 16.95 50.04
N ALA A 11 -45.20 15.68 50.41
CA ALA A 11 -44.12 14.70 50.34
C ALA A 11 -44.15 14.04 48.96
N VAL A 12 -43.17 14.39 48.13
CA VAL A 12 -42.93 13.79 46.82
C VAL A 12 -42.12 12.51 47.04
N THR A 13 -42.70 11.34 46.80
CA THR A 13 -41.94 10.08 46.70
C THR A 13 -41.68 9.78 45.22
N PRO A 14 -40.45 9.90 44.73
CA PRO A 14 -40.13 9.43 43.38
C PRO A 14 -40.10 7.91 43.38
N VAL A 15 -40.94 7.31 42.55
CA VAL A 15 -40.95 5.87 42.24
C VAL A 15 -39.67 5.55 41.47
N ALA A 16 -38.78 4.75 42.07
CA ALA A 16 -37.59 4.25 41.41
C ALA A 16 -37.98 3.13 40.42
N LEU A 17 -38.06 3.46 39.13
CA LEU A 17 -38.12 2.47 38.04
C LEU A 17 -36.66 2.05 37.72
N ALA A 18 -36.26 0.86 38.15
CA ALA A 18 -35.00 0.24 37.77
C ALA A 18 -35.09 -0.26 36.32
N GLY A 19 -34.79 0.62 35.36
CA GLY A 19 -34.59 0.26 33.95
C GLY A 19 -33.17 -0.26 33.74
N LEU A 20 -33.02 -1.56 33.52
CA LEU A 20 -31.75 -2.19 33.15
C LEU A 20 -31.42 -1.82 31.70
N VAL A 21 -30.59 -0.79 31.48
CA VAL A 21 -30.11 -0.40 30.16
C VAL A 21 -29.00 -1.37 29.74
N MET A 22 -29.31 -2.30 28.84
CA MET A 22 -28.31 -3.16 28.20
C MET A 22 -27.45 -2.30 27.25
N PRO A 23 -26.12 -2.20 27.45
CA PRO A 23 -25.25 -1.53 26.49
C PRO A 23 -25.22 -2.37 25.21
N LEU A 24 -25.82 -1.86 24.15
CA LEU A 24 -25.64 -2.39 22.80
C LEU A 24 -24.18 -2.12 22.42
N ALA A 25 -23.31 -3.11 22.62
CA ALA A 25 -21.94 -3.07 22.14
C ALA A 25 -21.98 -3.08 20.61
N LEU A 26 -21.86 -1.89 20.02
CA LEU A 26 -21.56 -1.71 18.61
C LEU A 26 -20.18 -2.32 18.37
N ALA A 27 -20.13 -3.59 17.96
CA ALA A 27 -18.93 -4.17 17.40
C ALA A 27 -18.65 -3.42 16.09
N SER A 28 -17.81 -2.40 16.16
CA SER A 28 -17.21 -1.80 14.97
C SER A 28 -16.54 -2.95 14.23
N PRO A 29 -16.82 -3.17 12.93
CA PRO A 29 -15.98 -4.08 12.16
C PRO A 29 -14.56 -3.54 12.29
N ALA A 30 -13.64 -4.34 12.82
CA ALA A 30 -12.23 -4.03 12.71
C ALA A 30 -11.98 -3.88 11.21
N ALA A 31 -11.69 -2.64 10.77
CA ALA A 31 -11.20 -2.43 9.43
C ALA A 31 -9.92 -3.25 9.36
N ALA A 32 -9.98 -4.41 8.71
CA ALA A 32 -8.78 -5.12 8.33
C ALA A 32 -7.90 -4.09 7.61
N ALA A 33 -6.66 -3.91 8.06
CA ALA A 33 -5.72 -3.05 7.37
C ALA A 33 -5.79 -3.44 5.89
N ALA A 34 -6.17 -2.48 5.05
CA ALA A 34 -6.26 -2.73 3.62
C ALA A 34 -4.85 -3.05 3.16
N GLY A 35 -4.58 -4.30 2.78
CA GLY A 35 -3.28 -4.69 2.24
C GLY A 35 -2.99 -3.99 0.91
N SER A 36 -1.75 -4.09 0.45
CA SER A 36 -1.34 -3.59 -0.87
C SER A 36 -2.27 -4.13 -1.95
N THR A 37 -2.40 -3.43 -3.06
CA THR A 37 -3.26 -3.86 -4.17
C THR A 37 -2.48 -3.94 -5.46
N ILE A 38 -2.89 -4.85 -6.33
CA ILE A 38 -2.34 -4.94 -7.68
C ILE A 38 -3.43 -5.23 -8.70
N SER A 39 -3.39 -4.57 -9.85
CA SER A 39 -4.32 -4.82 -10.94
C SER A 39 -3.62 -4.75 -12.29
N ARG A 40 -4.25 -5.35 -13.31
CA ARG A 40 -3.84 -5.26 -14.70
C ARG A 40 -5.02 -4.87 -15.58
N VAL A 41 -4.83 -3.81 -16.37
CA VAL A 41 -5.79 -3.38 -17.40
C VAL A 41 -5.05 -3.32 -18.73
N GLY A 42 -5.35 -4.26 -19.63
CA GLY A 42 -4.61 -4.38 -20.90
C GLY A 42 -3.13 -4.69 -20.66
N SER A 43 -2.23 -3.82 -21.12
CA SER A 43 -0.77 -3.94 -20.97
C SER A 43 -0.19 -3.18 -19.77
N PHE A 44 -1.05 -2.56 -18.95
CA PHE A 44 -0.65 -1.77 -17.78
C PHE A 44 -0.91 -2.56 -16.50
N VAL A 45 0.13 -2.69 -15.68
CA VAL A 45 0.05 -3.26 -14.32
C VAL A 45 0.21 -2.12 -13.33
N ASN A 46 -0.66 -2.04 -12.33
CA ASN A 46 -0.61 -1.03 -11.27
C ASN A 46 -0.52 -1.72 -9.93
N TYR A 47 0.55 -1.45 -9.20
CA TYR A 47 0.77 -1.83 -7.81
C TYR A 47 0.69 -0.59 -6.92
N GLY A 48 -0.02 -0.69 -5.80
CA GLY A 48 -0.07 0.34 -4.78
C GLY A 48 0.05 -0.29 -3.40
N ALA A 49 1.05 0.14 -2.65
CA ALA A 49 1.28 -0.27 -1.28
C ALA A 49 0.14 0.14 -0.33
N ALA A 50 0.04 -0.60 0.77
CA ALA A 50 -0.78 -0.21 1.90
C ALA A 50 -0.03 0.79 2.79
N PRO A 51 -0.68 1.83 3.31
CA PRO A 51 -0.05 2.71 4.29
C PRO A 51 0.43 1.96 5.52
N GLY A 52 1.63 2.29 6.00
CA GLY A 52 2.26 1.70 7.17
C GLY A 52 2.74 0.26 6.98
N ALA A 53 2.94 -0.20 5.74
CA ALA A 53 3.44 -1.52 5.44
C ALA A 53 4.84 -1.44 4.86
N THR A 54 5.76 -2.27 5.37
CA THR A 54 7.06 -2.47 4.72
C THR A 54 6.90 -3.47 3.57
N ASN A 55 7.00 -2.97 2.35
CA ASN A 55 6.84 -3.72 1.12
C ASN A 55 8.18 -4.24 0.57
N GLN A 56 8.15 -5.48 0.10
CA GLN A 56 9.29 -6.10 -0.59
C GLN A 56 8.77 -6.72 -1.87
N VAL A 57 8.52 -5.86 -2.84
CA VAL A 57 7.90 -6.19 -4.12
C VAL A 57 8.92 -6.86 -5.02
N ASN A 58 8.68 -8.12 -5.37
CA ASN A 58 9.52 -8.87 -6.29
C ASN A 58 8.70 -9.35 -7.48
N VAL A 59 9.07 -8.87 -8.67
CA VAL A 59 8.38 -9.10 -9.94
C VAL A 59 9.20 -10.08 -10.77
N THR A 60 8.61 -11.23 -11.04
CA THR A 60 9.27 -12.33 -11.76
C THR A 60 8.38 -12.89 -12.86
N THR A 61 8.99 -13.66 -13.75
CA THR A 61 8.27 -14.44 -14.76
C THR A 61 8.37 -15.91 -14.40
N ALA A 62 7.27 -16.51 -13.97
CA ALA A 62 7.18 -17.94 -13.67
C ALA A 62 7.22 -18.79 -14.95
N PRO A 63 7.47 -20.11 -14.86
CA PRO A 63 7.41 -21.01 -16.01
C PRO A 63 6.12 -20.85 -16.81
N GLY A 64 6.23 -20.81 -18.14
CA GLY A 64 5.10 -20.51 -19.03
C GLY A 64 4.80 -19.02 -19.20
N GLY A 65 5.73 -18.14 -18.84
CA GLY A 65 5.68 -16.70 -19.16
C GLY A 65 4.74 -15.89 -18.28
N VAL A 66 4.33 -16.43 -17.12
CA VAL A 66 3.33 -15.79 -16.25
C VAL A 66 4.00 -14.75 -15.36
N LEU A 67 3.53 -13.50 -15.45
CA LEU A 67 3.94 -12.43 -14.55
C LEU A 67 3.47 -12.75 -13.13
N THR A 68 4.42 -12.87 -12.22
CA THR A 68 4.20 -13.18 -10.81
C THR A 68 4.78 -12.06 -9.97
N VAL A 69 3.97 -11.51 -9.07
CA VAL A 69 4.36 -10.46 -8.14
C VAL A 69 4.20 -11.00 -6.73
N THR A 70 5.27 -10.94 -5.96
CA THR A 70 5.30 -11.28 -4.54
C THR A 70 5.60 -10.04 -3.72
N ASP A 71 5.07 -10.00 -2.51
CA ASP A 71 5.34 -8.93 -1.55
C ASP A 71 5.51 -9.55 -0.15
N MET A 72 6.30 -8.94 0.73
CA MET A 72 6.37 -9.33 2.14
C MET A 72 5.09 -8.90 2.88
N ALA A 73 4.53 -7.75 2.53
CA ALA A 73 3.21 -7.34 3.01
C ALA A 73 2.10 -8.11 2.27
N THR A 74 0.90 -8.09 2.84
CA THR A 74 -0.26 -8.70 2.17
C THR A 74 -0.61 -7.92 0.91
N ILE A 75 -0.84 -8.63 -0.19
CA ILE A 75 -1.20 -8.06 -1.49
C ILE A 75 -2.53 -8.65 -1.97
N ALA A 76 -3.46 -7.80 -2.37
CA ALA A 76 -4.77 -8.15 -2.89
C ALA A 76 -4.80 -8.03 -4.41
N ALA A 77 -5.18 -9.11 -5.09
CA ALA A 77 -5.39 -9.15 -6.52
C ALA A 77 -6.68 -8.41 -6.89
N GLY A 78 -6.53 -7.34 -7.67
CA GLY A 78 -7.59 -6.65 -8.38
C GLY A 78 -7.83 -7.20 -9.80
N PRO A 79 -8.62 -6.50 -10.63
CA PRO A 79 -8.94 -6.90 -11.99
C PRO A 79 -7.70 -7.25 -12.82
N GLY A 80 -7.80 -8.29 -13.65
CA GLY A 80 -6.70 -8.74 -14.52
C GLY A 80 -5.58 -9.51 -13.81
N CYS A 81 -5.64 -9.62 -12.49
CA CYS A 81 -4.75 -10.42 -11.68
C CYS A 81 -5.52 -11.52 -10.93
N ARG A 82 -4.81 -12.58 -10.54
CA ARG A 82 -5.34 -13.73 -9.80
C ARG A 82 -4.50 -13.93 -8.55
N GLN A 83 -5.18 -13.94 -7.40
CA GLN A 83 -4.57 -14.27 -6.11
C GLN A 83 -4.01 -15.69 -6.13
N VAL A 84 -2.77 -15.88 -5.67
CA VAL A 84 -2.19 -17.22 -5.43
C VAL A 84 -2.24 -17.55 -3.94
N ASN A 85 -1.77 -16.63 -3.10
CA ASN A 85 -1.85 -16.67 -1.64
C ASN A 85 -1.79 -15.22 -1.10
N ALA A 86 -1.77 -15.01 0.21
CA ALA A 86 -1.82 -13.66 0.81
C ALA A 86 -0.72 -12.68 0.36
N THR A 87 0.43 -13.19 -0.10
CA THR A 87 1.63 -12.42 -0.45
C THR A 87 2.03 -12.60 -1.92
N THR A 88 1.23 -13.29 -2.73
CA THR A 88 1.57 -13.64 -4.12
C THR A 88 0.37 -13.49 -5.05
N VAL A 89 0.59 -12.82 -6.16
CA VAL A 89 -0.41 -12.60 -7.22
C VAL A 89 0.19 -12.91 -8.59
N THR A 90 -0.63 -13.38 -9.51
CA THR A 90 -0.26 -13.52 -10.94
C THR A 90 -1.09 -12.59 -11.80
N CYS A 91 -0.48 -11.90 -12.75
CA CYS A 91 -1.16 -10.90 -13.59
C CYS A 91 -1.13 -11.26 -15.08
N GLY A 92 -1.33 -12.54 -15.40
CA GLY A 92 -1.35 -13.04 -16.78
C GLY A 92 0.04 -13.17 -17.40
N GLN A 93 0.13 -13.11 -18.74
CA GLN A 93 1.38 -13.27 -19.48
C GLN A 93 2.24 -11.98 -19.41
N ALA A 94 3.51 -12.13 -19.06
CA ALA A 94 4.50 -11.04 -18.97
C ALA A 94 4.79 -10.41 -20.33
N ALA A 95 4.79 -11.20 -21.41
CA ALA A 95 5.01 -10.71 -22.78
C ALA A 95 3.96 -9.69 -23.27
N GLY A 96 2.79 -9.62 -22.61
CA GLY A 96 1.75 -8.64 -22.92
C GLY A 96 1.77 -7.40 -22.02
N VAL A 97 2.77 -7.25 -21.16
CA VAL A 97 2.95 -6.08 -20.30
C VAL A 97 3.89 -5.11 -21.01
N SER A 98 3.50 -3.84 -21.06
CA SER A 98 4.32 -2.76 -21.62
C SER A 98 4.74 -1.76 -20.55
N TYR A 99 4.01 -1.73 -19.43
CA TYR A 99 4.13 -0.71 -18.40
C TYR A 99 3.77 -1.29 -17.04
N PHE A 100 4.61 -1.04 -16.04
CA PHE A 100 4.38 -1.40 -14.65
C PHE A 100 4.49 -0.14 -13.79
N ASN A 101 3.37 0.32 -13.24
CA ASN A 101 3.31 1.41 -12.27
C ASN A 101 3.40 0.84 -10.86
N ALA A 102 4.36 1.31 -10.07
CA ALA A 102 4.50 0.95 -8.67
C ALA A 102 4.51 2.22 -7.79
N ASN A 103 3.69 2.22 -6.74
CA ASN A 103 3.80 3.18 -5.65
C ASN A 103 4.07 2.37 -4.37
N LEU A 104 5.25 2.58 -3.77
CA LEU A 104 5.69 1.86 -2.55
C LEU A 104 5.29 2.61 -1.28
N GLY A 105 5.22 3.94 -1.34
CA GLY A 105 4.42 4.73 -0.41
C GLY A 105 5.19 5.21 0.82
N ASP A 106 5.27 4.39 1.87
CA ASP A 106 5.92 4.78 3.12
C ASP A 106 6.77 3.66 3.71
N MET A 107 7.65 4.01 4.66
CA MET A 107 8.65 3.09 5.23
C MET A 107 9.76 2.74 4.25
N GLY A 108 10.74 1.94 4.70
CA GLY A 108 11.84 1.51 3.83
C GLY A 108 11.45 0.28 3.03
N ASP A 109 11.08 0.49 1.78
CA ASP A 109 10.55 -0.50 0.87
C ASP A 109 11.59 -1.00 -0.13
N SER A 110 11.24 -2.06 -0.84
CA SER A 110 12.05 -2.53 -1.97
C SER A 110 11.22 -3.00 -3.14
N PHE A 111 11.74 -2.73 -4.34
CA PHE A 111 11.20 -3.20 -5.61
C PHE A 111 12.29 -3.88 -6.43
N THR A 112 12.03 -5.10 -6.90
CA THR A 112 12.99 -5.89 -7.68
C THR A 112 12.33 -6.49 -8.92
N ALA A 113 12.81 -6.11 -10.10
CA ALA A 113 12.35 -6.60 -11.39
C ALA A 113 13.49 -6.75 -12.43
N PRO A 114 14.61 -7.44 -12.12
CA PRO A 114 15.84 -7.43 -12.94
C PRO A 114 15.68 -8.07 -14.33
N ALA A 115 14.66 -8.91 -14.51
CA ALA A 115 14.35 -9.54 -15.78
C ALA A 115 13.19 -8.87 -16.53
N ALA A 116 12.71 -7.71 -16.05
CA ALA A 116 11.64 -6.98 -16.71
C ALA A 116 12.09 -6.46 -18.07
N THR A 117 11.24 -6.69 -19.08
CA THR A 117 11.41 -6.16 -20.45
C THR A 117 10.40 -5.04 -20.76
N PHE A 118 9.65 -4.62 -19.75
CA PHE A 118 8.65 -3.55 -19.81
C PHE A 118 9.13 -2.36 -19.01
N ARG A 119 8.64 -1.17 -19.35
CA ARG A 119 8.94 0.05 -18.61
C ARG A 119 8.35 -0.02 -17.20
N VAL A 120 9.18 0.28 -16.22
CA VAL A 120 8.79 0.52 -14.83
C VAL A 120 8.65 2.02 -14.61
N VAL A 121 7.54 2.42 -14.00
CA VAL A 121 7.37 3.76 -13.44
C VAL A 121 7.09 3.60 -11.96
N LEU A 122 8.02 4.07 -11.15
CA LEU A 122 8.06 3.79 -9.73
C LEU A 122 8.16 5.09 -8.94
N ASP A 123 7.33 5.19 -7.92
CA ASP A 123 7.44 6.18 -6.86
C ASP A 123 7.67 5.42 -5.55
N ALA A 124 8.87 5.56 -5.00
CA ALA A 124 9.26 4.87 -3.78
C ALA A 124 8.55 5.47 -2.56
N GLY A 125 8.24 6.76 -2.60
CA GLY A 125 7.56 7.44 -1.52
C GLY A 125 8.55 7.88 -0.44
N THR A 126 8.19 7.73 0.83
CA THR A 126 9.07 8.15 1.94
C THR A 126 9.71 6.97 2.63
N GLY A 127 11.02 7.01 2.86
CA GLY A 127 11.73 5.98 3.60
C GLY A 127 13.15 5.78 3.08
N ASN A 128 13.74 4.65 3.45
CA ASN A 128 15.03 4.24 2.92
C ASN A 128 14.77 3.05 1.99
N ASP A 129 14.70 3.34 0.70
CA ASP A 129 14.19 2.47 -0.33
C ASP A 129 15.29 1.83 -1.18
N SER A 130 14.98 0.67 -1.73
CA SER A 130 15.86 -0.02 -2.67
C SER A 130 15.11 -0.46 -3.93
N VAL A 131 15.57 0.04 -5.08
CA VAL A 131 14.94 -0.19 -6.36
C VAL A 131 15.92 -0.89 -7.30
N THR A 132 15.50 -2.00 -7.89
CA THR A 132 16.20 -2.67 -9.00
C THR A 132 15.23 -2.94 -10.12
N THR A 133 15.46 -2.34 -11.28
CA THR A 133 14.64 -2.53 -12.49
C THR A 133 15.36 -3.36 -13.56
N GLY A 134 14.78 -3.41 -14.75
CA GLY A 134 15.09 -4.38 -15.79
C GLY A 134 15.98 -3.82 -16.89
N GLY A 135 15.70 -4.22 -18.13
CA GLY A 135 16.44 -3.77 -19.33
C GLY A 135 15.73 -2.71 -20.17
N ALA A 136 14.64 -2.13 -19.65
CA ALA A 136 13.79 -1.19 -20.36
C ALA A 136 14.05 0.23 -19.84
N ASN A 137 13.64 1.25 -20.61
CA ASN A 137 13.79 2.63 -20.15
C ASN A 137 12.76 2.89 -19.03
N ASP A 138 13.25 3.18 -17.83
CA ASP A 138 12.45 3.29 -16.60
C ASP A 138 12.34 4.74 -16.12
N VAL A 139 11.36 5.02 -15.25
CA VAL A 139 11.21 6.32 -14.59
C VAL A 139 11.02 6.08 -13.10
N ILE A 140 11.94 6.58 -12.28
CA ILE A 140 12.01 6.27 -10.86
C ILE A 140 12.07 7.57 -10.06
N ASN A 141 11.21 7.68 -9.05
CA ASN A 141 11.23 8.76 -8.08
C ASN A 141 11.58 8.21 -6.69
N VAL A 142 12.66 8.73 -6.13
CA VAL A 142 13.22 8.45 -4.80
C VAL A 142 13.60 9.78 -4.11
N SER A 143 12.97 10.89 -4.50
CA SER A 143 13.29 12.21 -3.92
C SER A 143 12.42 12.49 -2.70
N ASP A 144 12.89 12.06 -1.54
CA ASP A 144 12.19 12.20 -0.25
C ASP A 144 13.07 12.81 0.87
N GLY A 145 14.35 13.06 0.58
CA GLY A 145 15.36 13.61 1.48
C GLY A 145 16.10 12.57 2.34
N LEU A 146 15.82 11.29 2.17
CA LEU A 146 16.49 10.17 2.84
C LEU A 146 17.42 9.42 1.85
N PRO A 147 18.34 8.57 2.36
CA PRO A 147 19.22 7.80 1.48
C PRO A 147 18.53 6.60 0.81
N ASP A 148 18.53 6.60 -0.52
CA ASP A 148 18.01 5.51 -1.34
C ASP A 148 19.07 4.82 -2.22
N THR A 149 18.75 3.62 -2.69
CA THR A 149 19.59 2.89 -3.66
C THR A 149 18.80 2.47 -4.87
N VAL A 150 19.21 2.93 -6.05
CA VAL A 150 18.57 2.60 -7.32
C VAL A 150 19.55 1.95 -8.28
N ASN A 151 19.18 0.78 -8.79
CA ASN A 151 19.82 0.11 -9.90
C ASN A 151 18.85 0.04 -11.07
N CYS A 152 19.06 0.87 -12.08
CA CYS A 152 18.20 0.90 -13.27
C CYS A 152 18.40 -0.32 -14.18
N GLY A 153 19.41 -1.15 -13.90
CA GLY A 153 19.71 -2.33 -14.68
C GLY A 153 20.34 -1.95 -16.01
N GLY A 154 19.66 -2.28 -17.09
CA GLY A 154 20.05 -1.87 -18.44
C GLY A 154 18.99 -0.98 -19.06
N GLY A 155 19.36 -0.23 -20.06
CA GLY A 155 18.50 0.78 -20.65
C GLY A 155 19.37 1.66 -21.51
N ASN A 156 18.79 2.70 -22.09
CA ASN A 156 19.58 3.84 -22.57
C ASN A 156 18.81 5.15 -22.32
N GLY A 157 17.85 5.14 -21.41
CA GLY A 157 16.86 6.21 -21.26
C GLY A 157 16.13 6.16 -19.93
N ASP A 158 16.79 5.64 -18.90
CA ASP A 158 16.33 5.66 -17.53
C ASP A 158 16.39 7.08 -16.99
N ILE A 159 15.33 7.48 -16.29
CA ILE A 159 15.20 8.79 -15.66
C ILE A 159 14.95 8.57 -14.17
N VAL A 160 15.88 9.02 -13.34
CA VAL A 160 15.75 8.97 -11.88
C VAL A 160 15.69 10.38 -11.31
N ASN A 161 14.66 10.66 -10.52
CA ASN A 161 14.60 11.84 -9.68
C ASN A 161 14.90 11.40 -8.24
N GLY A 162 16.02 11.84 -7.71
CA GLY A 162 16.41 11.57 -6.33
C GLY A 162 17.11 12.76 -5.71
N ASP A 163 17.84 12.51 -4.64
CA ASP A 163 18.52 13.50 -3.84
C ASP A 163 20.03 13.22 -3.73
N SER A 164 20.76 14.20 -3.20
CA SER A 164 22.23 14.14 -3.11
C SER A 164 22.80 13.02 -2.22
N HIS A 165 21.96 12.36 -1.42
CA HIS A 165 22.36 11.27 -0.53
C HIS A 165 22.14 9.88 -1.15
N ASP A 166 21.59 9.81 -2.36
CA ASP A 166 21.22 8.56 -3.02
C ASP A 166 22.38 7.94 -3.79
N THR A 167 22.26 6.62 -4.00
CA THR A 167 23.19 5.86 -4.82
C THR A 167 22.49 5.34 -6.07
N PHE A 168 22.97 5.78 -7.24
CA PHE A 168 22.48 5.35 -8.55
C PHE A 168 23.49 4.44 -9.25
N THR A 169 23.05 3.32 -9.82
CA THR A 169 23.85 2.42 -10.66
C THR A 169 23.10 2.11 -11.95
N GLY A 170 23.80 2.23 -13.09
CA GLY A 170 23.23 1.87 -14.39
C GLY A 170 22.15 2.83 -14.92
N CYS A 171 21.90 3.95 -14.25
CA CYS A 171 20.89 4.93 -14.65
C CYS A 171 21.48 6.00 -15.56
N GLU A 172 20.93 6.22 -16.76
CA GLU A 172 21.54 7.15 -17.72
C GLU A 172 21.26 8.63 -17.42
N LEU A 173 20.06 8.96 -16.94
CA LEU A 173 19.71 10.29 -16.48
C LEU A 173 19.27 10.22 -15.03
N HIS A 174 19.99 10.91 -14.16
CA HIS A 174 19.59 11.06 -12.77
C HIS A 174 19.85 12.49 -12.30
N ASN A 175 18.89 13.09 -11.61
CA ASN A 175 19.09 14.36 -10.92
C ASN A 175 19.24 14.08 -9.42
N PRO A 176 20.40 14.39 -8.82
CA PRO A 176 20.58 14.42 -7.37
C PRO A 176 20.10 15.74 -6.74
#